data_AF-A0A533U9Q4-F1
#
_entry.id   AF-A0A533U9Q4-F1
#
_cell.length_a   1.000
_cell.length_b   1.000
_cell.length_c   1.000
_cell.angle_alpha   90.00
_cell.angle_beta   90.00
_cell.angle_gamma   90.00
#
_symmetry.space_group_name_H-M   'P 1'
#
loop_
_entity.id
_entity.type
_entity.pdbx_description
1 polymer ?
#
loop_
_entity_poly.entity_id
_entity_poly.type
_entity_poly.pdbx_seq_one_letter_code
_entity_poly.pdbx_strand_id
1 'polypeptide(L)'
;MSTIPENKVVYFGVININENNKTIGAIDIWRNVINKKMFCEEKRLGILEIVDYIGMPAIPEDQEWAVAINRNRFGKERWKLIKIIKSGKFSFIDTDDETTINVDVSNHRIVDDNWWSFLVANNVNRTIEITNEANPK
;
A
#
# COMPACT_ATOMS: atom_id res chain seq x y z
N MET A 1 -29.55 16.21 19.73
CA MET A 1 -28.32 15.43 19.51
C MET A 1 -28.33 14.96 18.05
N SER A 2 -27.57 15.60 17.17
CA SER A 2 -27.48 15.16 15.77
C SER A 2 -26.53 13.96 15.70
N THR A 3 -27.07 12.78 15.42
CA THR A 3 -26.30 11.59 15.11
C THR A 3 -25.68 11.75 13.72
N ILE A 4 -24.44 12.26 13.67
CA ILE A 4 -23.64 12.17 12.45
C ILE A 4 -23.38 10.68 12.21
N PRO A 5 -23.69 10.09 11.03
CA PRO A 5 -23.40 8.69 10.79
C PRO A 5 -21.88 8.42 10.91
N GLU A 6 -21.51 7.56 11.85
CA GLU A 6 -20.13 7.14 12.13
C GLU A 6 -19.59 6.26 10.99
N ASN A 7 -19.00 6.90 9.98
CA ASN A 7 -18.32 6.33 8.80
C ASN A 7 -19.12 6.38 7.49
N LYS A 8 -19.00 7.51 6.81
CA LYS A 8 -19.28 7.62 5.37
C LYS A 8 -18.01 7.28 4.57
N VAL A 9 -17.65 6.01 4.55
CA VAL A 9 -16.54 5.51 3.73
C VAL A 9 -17.06 5.20 2.33
N VAL A 10 -16.40 5.76 1.32
CA VAL A 10 -16.75 5.59 -0.09
C VAL A 10 -15.53 5.11 -0.86
N TYR A 11 -15.77 4.41 -1.97
CA TYR A 11 -14.73 4.12 -2.94
C TYR A 11 -14.11 5.43 -3.43
N PHE A 12 -12.79 5.53 -3.38
CA PHE A 12 -12.05 6.75 -3.66
C PHE A 12 -11.18 6.63 -4.92
N GLY A 13 -10.72 5.43 -5.24
CA GLY A 13 -9.96 5.17 -6.46
C GLY A 13 -9.17 3.88 -6.43
N VAL A 14 -8.30 3.75 -7.42
CA VAL A 14 -7.43 2.58 -7.60
C VAL A 14 -6.02 3.01 -7.97
N ILE A 15 -5.03 2.19 -7.62
CA ILE A 15 -3.69 2.23 -8.22
C ILE A 15 -3.48 0.91 -8.95
N ASN A 16 -3.23 0.95 -10.25
CA ASN A 16 -2.81 -0.25 -10.98
C ASN A 16 -1.30 -0.41 -10.85
N ILE A 17 -0.85 -1.61 -10.47
CA ILE A 17 0.56 -1.94 -10.36
C ILE A 17 0.98 -2.70 -11.62
N ASN A 18 1.92 -2.12 -12.35
CA ASN A 18 2.48 -2.69 -13.56
C ASN A 18 3.93 -3.10 -13.38
N GLU A 19 4.30 -4.20 -14.01
CA GLU A 19 5.68 -4.62 -14.23
C GLU A 19 5.86 -4.96 -15.70
N ASN A 20 6.85 -4.35 -16.37
CA ASN A 20 7.13 -4.55 -17.78
C ASN A 20 5.90 -4.31 -18.68
N ASN A 21 5.16 -3.22 -18.42
CA ASN A 21 3.92 -2.84 -19.11
C ASN A 21 2.76 -3.82 -18.95
N LYS A 22 2.83 -4.78 -18.02
CA LYS A 22 1.73 -5.68 -17.68
C LYS A 22 1.23 -5.38 -16.29
N THR A 23 -0.08 -5.29 -16.13
CA THR A 23 -0.69 -5.20 -14.80
C THR A 23 -0.49 -6.53 -14.07
N ILE A 24 0.05 -6.44 -12.85
CA ILE A 24 0.29 -7.58 -11.95
C ILE A 24 -0.57 -7.52 -10.68
N GLY A 25 -1.26 -6.40 -10.46
CA GLY A 25 -2.17 -6.20 -9.36
C GLY A 25 -2.70 -4.79 -9.30
N ALA A 26 -3.46 -4.51 -8.25
CA ALA A 26 -4.04 -3.22 -7.98
C ALA A 26 -4.16 -2.97 -6.48
N ILE A 27 -4.32 -1.71 -6.11
CA ILE A 27 -4.68 -1.28 -4.76
C ILE A 27 -5.99 -0.55 -4.86
N ASP A 28 -7.04 -1.12 -4.27
CA ASP A 28 -8.31 -0.41 -4.14
C ASP A 28 -8.28 0.49 -2.92
N ILE A 29 -8.84 1.68 -3.06
CA ILE A 29 -8.74 2.74 -2.07
C ILE A 29 -10.14 3.22 -1.73
N TRP A 30 -10.45 3.22 -0.44
CA TRP A 30 -11.63 3.86 0.12
C TRP A 30 -11.21 5.01 1.02
N ARG A 31 -12.10 5.99 1.17
CA ARG A 31 -11.84 7.16 1.99
C ARG A 31 -13.08 7.56 2.76
N ASN A 32 -12.90 7.85 4.04
CA ASN A 32 -13.94 8.49 4.83
C ASN A 32 -14.10 9.96 4.38
N VAL A 33 -15.31 10.35 3.96
CA VAL A 33 -15.54 11.70 3.41
C VAL A 33 -15.47 12.81 4.46
N ILE A 34 -15.54 12.48 5.75
CA ILE A 34 -15.52 13.42 6.87
C ILE A 34 -14.06 13.65 7.31
N ASN A 35 -13.43 12.62 7.88
CA ASN A 35 -12.07 12.73 8.46
C ASN A 35 -10.94 12.49 7.45
N LYS A 36 -11.28 12.14 6.20
CA LYS A 36 -10.34 11.94 5.09
C LYS A 36 -9.39 10.74 5.22
N LYS A 37 -9.56 9.90 6.25
CA LYS A 37 -8.76 8.69 6.45
C LYS A 37 -8.93 7.72 5.28
N MET A 38 -7.82 7.16 4.82
CA MET A 38 -7.77 6.18 3.73
C MET A 38 -7.73 4.75 4.27
N PHE A 39 -8.39 3.87 3.53
CA PHE A 39 -8.38 2.43 3.71
C PHE A 39 -7.98 1.81 2.38
N CYS A 40 -7.04 0.87 2.40
CA CYS A 40 -6.51 0.29 1.18
C CYS A 40 -6.59 -1.23 1.26
N GLU A 41 -6.87 -1.85 0.12
CA GLU A 41 -6.88 -3.31 -0.06
C GLU A 41 -5.90 -3.67 -1.17
N GLU A 42 -5.06 -4.67 -0.90
CA GLU A 42 -4.14 -5.24 -1.88
C GLU A 42 -4.86 -6.27 -2.75
N LYS A 43 -4.77 -6.13 -4.08
CA LYS A 43 -5.33 -7.10 -5.04
C LYS A 43 -4.25 -7.60 -5.98
N ARG A 44 -3.72 -8.79 -5.72
CA ARG A 44 -2.74 -9.43 -6.61
C ARG A 44 -3.44 -10.27 -7.67
N LEU A 45 -3.03 -10.14 -8.93
CA LEU A 45 -3.57 -10.98 -9.99
C LEU A 45 -3.06 -12.42 -9.83
N GLY A 46 -3.98 -13.38 -9.92
CA GLY A 46 -3.67 -14.81 -9.82
C GLY A 46 -3.60 -15.37 -8.41
N ILE A 47 -3.97 -14.59 -7.38
CA ILE A 47 -4.20 -15.09 -6.02
C ILE A 47 -5.70 -15.21 -5.79
N LEU A 48 -6.14 -16.39 -5.36
CA LEU A 48 -7.54 -16.70 -5.03
C LEU A 48 -7.77 -16.79 -3.51
N GLU A 49 -6.70 -16.67 -2.73
CA GLU A 49 -6.79 -16.61 -1.26
C GLU A 49 -7.53 -15.35 -0.85
N ILE A 50 -8.46 -15.55 0.07
CA ILE A 50 -9.25 -14.49 0.68
C ILE A 50 -8.59 -14.21 2.02
N VAL A 51 -8.35 -12.93 2.31
CA VAL A 51 -7.85 -12.52 3.63
C VAL A 51 -8.81 -12.98 4.72
N ASP A 52 -8.26 -13.37 5.86
CA ASP A 52 -9.01 -13.91 7.00
C ASP A 52 -9.78 -12.84 7.80
N TYR A 53 -9.55 -11.56 7.50
CA TYR A 53 -10.24 -10.44 8.12
C TYR A 53 -11.35 -9.88 7.21
N ILE A 54 -12.48 -9.52 7.84
CA ILE A 54 -13.60 -8.86 7.17
C ILE A 54 -13.54 -7.36 7.45
N GLY A 55 -13.57 -6.54 6.40
CA GLY A 55 -13.73 -5.08 6.50
C GLY A 55 -12.54 -4.27 6.01
N MET A 56 -12.50 -3.00 6.41
CA MET A 56 -11.51 -2.03 5.96
C MET A 56 -10.52 -1.72 7.09
N PRO A 57 -9.28 -2.23 7.03
CA PRO A 57 -8.35 -2.12 8.15
C PRO A 57 -7.96 -0.66 8.37
N ALA A 58 -8.19 -0.15 9.58
CA ALA A 58 -7.66 1.14 9.96
C ALA A 58 -6.14 1.06 10.14
N ILE A 59 -5.49 2.20 9.99
CA ILE A 59 -4.08 2.40 10.33
C ILE A 59 -3.96 3.36 11.52
N PRO A 60 -2.90 3.25 12.33
CA PRO A 60 -2.54 4.24 13.35
C PRO A 60 -2.45 5.67 12.79
N GLU A 61 -2.63 6.69 13.62
CA GLU A 61 -2.61 8.10 13.18
C GLU A 61 -1.23 8.58 12.72
N ASP A 62 -0.17 7.92 13.17
CA ASP A 62 1.23 8.19 12.84
C ASP A 62 1.75 7.39 11.63
N GLN A 63 0.86 6.67 10.94
CA GLN A 63 1.19 5.84 9.79
C GLN A 63 0.40 6.24 8.54
N GLU A 64 0.98 5.92 7.39
CA GLU A 64 0.36 6.08 6.07
C GLU A 64 0.38 4.77 5.28
N TRP A 65 -0.51 4.65 4.30
CA TRP A 65 -0.48 3.54 3.34
C TRP A 65 0.63 3.77 2.31
N ALA A 66 1.50 2.78 2.16
CA ALA A 66 2.56 2.77 1.16
C ALA A 66 2.65 1.42 0.46
N VAL A 67 3.30 1.42 -0.70
CA VAL A 67 3.66 0.20 -1.41
C VAL A 67 5.15 0.00 -1.24
N ALA A 68 5.55 -1.12 -0.65
CA ALA A 68 6.94 -1.57 -0.63
C ALA A 68 7.22 -2.40 -1.89
N ILE A 69 8.39 -2.22 -2.48
CA ILE A 69 8.81 -2.88 -3.70
C ILE A 69 10.21 -3.47 -3.50
N ASN A 70 10.33 -4.78 -3.69
CA ASN A 70 11.57 -5.52 -3.62
C ASN A 70 12.28 -5.47 -4.99
N ARG A 71 13.51 -4.97 -5.03
CA ARG A 71 14.29 -4.86 -6.27
C ARG A 71 14.67 -6.21 -6.85
N ASN A 72 14.78 -7.25 -6.01
CA ASN A 72 15.30 -8.58 -6.34
C ASN A 72 14.21 -9.62 -6.67
N ARG A 73 12.92 -9.23 -6.63
CA ARG A 73 11.79 -10.11 -6.95
C ARG A 73 11.03 -9.63 -8.17
N PHE A 74 10.13 -10.46 -8.69
CA PHE A 74 9.33 -10.19 -9.90
C PHE A 74 7.86 -10.55 -9.69
N GLY A 75 6.99 -9.96 -10.52
CA GLY A 75 5.57 -10.24 -10.55
C GLY A 75 4.88 -9.97 -9.21
N LYS A 76 3.94 -10.85 -8.86
CA LYS A 76 3.11 -10.73 -7.65
C LYS A 76 3.89 -10.72 -6.33
N GLU A 77 5.12 -11.24 -6.31
CA GLU A 77 6.00 -11.28 -5.13
C GLU A 77 6.91 -10.04 -5.02
N ARG A 78 6.86 -9.13 -6.01
CA ARG A 78 7.72 -7.94 -6.06
C ARG A 78 7.25 -6.83 -5.14
N TRP A 79 5.97 -6.79 -4.76
CA TRP A 79 5.38 -5.65 -4.08
C TRP A 79 4.42 -6.08 -2.95
N LYS A 80 4.32 -5.23 -1.93
CA LYS A 80 3.44 -5.41 -0.77
C LYS A 80 2.83 -4.07 -0.35
N LEU A 81 1.54 -4.05 -0.07
CA LEU A 81 0.87 -2.93 0.60
C LEU A 81 1.22 -2.96 2.10
N ILE A 82 1.76 -1.85 2.61
CA ILE A 82 2.26 -1.73 3.99
C ILE A 82 1.71 -0.46 4.67
N LYS A 83 1.78 -0.45 5.99
CA LYS A 83 1.46 0.70 6.84
C LYS A 83 2.76 1.33 7.32
N ILE A 84 3.26 2.34 6.62
CA ILE A 84 4.60 2.89 6.85
C ILE A 84 4.57 4.02 7.89
N ILE A 85 5.59 4.06 8.75
CA ILE A 85 5.83 5.17 9.69
C ILE A 85 6.45 6.38 8.97
N LYS A 86 6.48 7.52 9.65
CA LYS A 86 7.15 8.73 9.11
C LYS A 86 8.66 8.58 8.97
N SER A 87 9.36 8.16 10.03
CA SER A 87 10.81 7.98 10.06
C SER A 87 11.23 7.01 11.17
N GLY A 88 12.39 6.37 11.01
CA GLY A 88 13.02 5.49 12.02
C GLY A 88 13.17 4.05 11.55
N LYS A 89 13.44 3.14 12.49
CA LYS A 89 13.49 1.69 12.24
C LYS A 89 12.07 1.16 12.06
N PHE A 90 11.84 0.41 11.00
CA PHE A 90 10.53 -0.11 10.64
C PHE A 90 10.62 -1.58 10.22
N SER A 91 9.59 -2.34 10.57
CA SER A 91 9.47 -3.75 10.19
C SER A 91 8.09 -4.03 9.61
N PHE A 92 8.05 -4.89 8.60
CA PHE A 92 6.81 -5.34 7.98
C PHE A 92 6.92 -6.80 7.54
N ILE A 93 5.79 -7.45 7.33
CA ILE A 93 5.72 -8.82 6.81
C ILE A 93 5.72 -8.80 5.30
N ASP A 94 6.54 -9.66 4.71
CA ASP A 94 6.74 -9.79 3.28
C ASP A 94 5.53 -10.43 2.55
N THR A 95 5.68 -10.69 1.25
CA THR A 95 4.67 -11.25 0.38
C THR A 95 4.32 -12.71 0.66
N ASP A 96 5.18 -13.42 1.40
CA ASP A 96 4.99 -14.80 1.87
C ASP A 96 4.22 -14.91 3.19
N ASP A 97 3.83 -13.77 3.78
CA ASP A 97 3.13 -13.67 5.07
C ASP A 97 3.86 -14.31 6.27
N GLU A 98 5.15 -14.60 6.13
CA GLU A 98 5.99 -15.23 7.17
C GLU A 98 7.27 -14.42 7.45
N THR A 99 7.93 -13.92 6.40
CA THR A 99 9.23 -13.27 6.52
C THR A 99 9.08 -11.84 7.04
N THR A 100 9.78 -11.52 8.14
CA THR A 100 9.86 -10.15 8.64
C THR A 100 11.02 -9.40 7.98
N ILE A 101 10.68 -8.30 7.31
CA ILE A 101 11.63 -7.37 6.70
C ILE A 101 11.91 -6.23 7.67
N ASN A 102 13.18 -5.83 7.81
CA ASN A 102 13.60 -4.72 8.65
C ASN A 102 14.31 -3.67 7.79
N VAL A 103 13.85 -2.43 7.84
CA VAL A 103 14.38 -1.32 7.03
C VAL A 103 14.45 -0.02 7.83
N ASP A 104 15.23 0.93 7.35
CA ASP A 104 15.13 2.33 7.78
C ASP A 104 14.09 3.07 6.94
N VAL A 105 13.41 4.02 7.56
CA VAL A 105 12.42 4.88 6.90
C VAL A 105 12.75 6.34 7.15
N SER A 106 12.58 7.17 6.11
CA SER A 106 12.70 8.62 6.20
C SER A 106 11.63 9.28 5.32
N ASN A 107 10.85 10.18 5.90
CA ASN A 107 9.75 10.89 5.22
C ASN A 107 8.77 9.95 4.49
N HIS A 108 8.34 8.89 5.17
CA HIS A 108 7.46 7.83 4.65
C HIS A 108 8.03 7.08 3.43
N ARG A 109 9.35 7.04 3.28
CA ARG A 109 10.04 6.27 2.24
C ARG A 109 11.02 5.29 2.87
N ILE A 110 11.04 4.07 2.34
CA ILE A 110 12.05 3.07 2.70
C ILE A 110 13.41 3.55 2.20
N VAL A 111 14.42 3.49 3.08
CA VAL A 111 15.83 3.75 2.79
C VAL A 111 16.57 2.44 2.97
N ASP A 112 16.63 1.66 1.90
CA ASP A 112 17.25 0.33 1.86
C ASP A 112 17.76 0.01 0.45
N ASP A 113 18.80 -0.83 0.35
CA ASP A 113 19.39 -1.21 -0.94
C ASP A 113 18.50 -2.17 -1.73
N ASN A 114 17.74 -3.03 -1.05
CA ASN A 114 16.88 -4.04 -1.67
C ASN A 114 15.43 -3.60 -1.80
N TRP A 115 15.01 -2.62 -1.00
CA TRP A 115 13.63 -2.14 -0.96
C TRP A 115 13.49 -0.65 -1.22
N TRP A 116 12.41 -0.30 -1.91
CA TRP A 116 11.94 1.09 -2.01
C TRP A 116 10.43 1.15 -1.79
N SER A 117 9.90 2.36 -1.67
CA SER A 117 8.47 2.54 -1.50
C SER A 117 7.92 3.83 -2.10
N PHE A 118 6.61 3.86 -2.29
CA PHE A 118 5.86 5.08 -2.59
C PHE A 118 4.55 5.15 -1.79
N LEU A 119 4.10 6.37 -1.49
CA LEU A 119 2.84 6.60 -0.79
C LEU A 119 1.63 6.39 -1.69
N VAL A 120 0.61 5.72 -1.17
CA VAL A 120 -0.67 5.51 -1.86
C VAL A 120 -1.38 6.85 -2.08
N ALA A 121 -1.38 7.72 -1.08
CA ALA A 121 -2.07 9.01 -1.12
C ALA A 121 -1.65 9.91 -2.29
N ASN A 122 -0.38 9.80 -2.73
CA ASN A 122 0.17 10.61 -3.83
C ASN A 122 -0.15 10.03 -5.23
N ASN A 123 -0.65 8.80 -5.29
CA ASN A 123 -0.69 8.02 -6.52
C ASN A 123 -2.09 7.49 -6.89
N VAL A 124 -3.14 7.90 -6.17
CA VAL A 124 -4.54 7.54 -6.44
C VAL A 124 -4.93 7.79 -7.91
N ASN A 125 -5.64 6.85 -8.52
CA ASN A 125 -6.09 6.86 -9.92
C ASN A 125 -4.95 6.90 -10.95
N ARG A 126 -3.81 6.28 -10.61
CA ARG A 126 -2.67 6.14 -11.52
C ARG A 126 -2.33 4.68 -11.75
N THR A 127 -1.73 4.42 -12.91
CA THR A 127 -0.97 3.21 -13.16
C THR A 127 0.48 3.47 -12.86
N ILE A 128 1.09 2.61 -12.04
CA ILE A 128 2.47 2.74 -11.60
C ILE A 128 3.27 1.56 -12.14
N GLU A 129 4.28 1.86 -12.94
CA GLU A 129 5.26 0.88 -13.42
C GLU A 129 6.40 0.76 -12.41
N ILE A 130 6.49 -0.38 -11.71
CA ILE A 130 7.38 -0.59 -10.55
C ILE A 130 8.78 -1.10 -10.92
N THR A 131 9.09 -1.19 -12.22
CA THR A 131 10.45 -1.43 -12.70
C THR A 131 11.31 -0.16 -12.64
N ASN A 132 10.71 1.02 -12.45
CA ASN A 132 11.42 2.31 -12.38
C ASN A 132 10.88 3.18 -11.22
N GLU A 133 11.77 3.52 -10.29
CA GLU A 133 11.47 4.28 -9.07
C GLU A 133 11.05 5.73 -9.32
N ALA A 134 11.32 6.28 -10.51
CA ALA A 134 10.94 7.65 -10.87
C ALA A 134 9.45 7.82 -11.25
N ASN A 135 8.72 6.71 -11.41
CA ASN A 135 7.33 6.74 -11.88
C ASN A 135 6.31 7.22 -10.82
N PRO A 136 6.41 6.81 -9.54
CA PRO A 136 5.52 7.32 -8.50
C PRO A 136 5.82 8.77 -8.14
N LYS A 137 4.80 9.49 -7.67
CA LYS A 137 4.91 10.84 -7.12
C LYS A 137 5.16 10.80 -5.60
#